data_AF-A0A5N8UJF4-F1
#
_entry.id   AF-A0A5N8UJF4-F1
#
_cell.length_a   1.000
_cell.length_b   1.000
_cell.length_c   1.000
_cell.angle_alpha   90.00
_cell.angle_beta   90.00
_cell.angle_gamma   90.00
#
_symmetry.space_group_name_H-M   'P 1'
#
loop_
_entity.id
_entity.type
_entity.pdbx_description
1 polymer ?
#
loop_
_entity_poly.entity_id
_entity_poly.type
_entity_poly.pdbx_seq_one_letter_code
_entity_poly.pdbx_strand_id
1 'polypeptide(L)'
;MAKRSKAQTEQTIKQILDEALQQVLSIGYESMSYTTLSEATGISRTGISHHFPRKAEFLIRLDANIAGLFINDLDFSTSAALEKSWMKAIESHRFCAILRLFFSLCGYSSKDITMFKAIDMARDTAISNLGPQGEGVFNDLLGRSAVVLLSRGYGIEADAA
;
A
#
# COMPACT_ATOMS: atom_id res chain seq x y z
N MET A 1 36.46 -14.26 0.83
CA MET A 1 35.15 -13.70 0.45
C MET A 1 35.11 -12.24 0.87
N ALA A 2 34.98 -11.29 -0.08
CA ALA A 2 34.92 -9.87 0.26
C ALA A 2 33.63 -9.59 1.05
N LYS A 3 33.80 -9.03 2.26
CA LYS A 3 32.70 -8.57 3.12
C LYS A 3 31.97 -7.47 2.35
N ARG A 4 30.71 -7.69 1.94
CA ARG A 4 29.88 -6.65 1.28
C ARG A 4 29.93 -5.38 2.12
N SER A 5 30.13 -4.24 1.46
CA SER A 5 30.13 -2.96 2.15
C SER A 5 28.72 -2.63 2.67
N LYS A 6 28.61 -1.87 3.74
CA LYS A 6 27.31 -1.43 4.30
C LYS A 6 26.43 -0.76 3.21
N ALA A 7 27.04 0.03 2.34
CA ALA A 7 26.38 0.69 1.22
C ALA A 7 25.79 -0.29 0.20
N GLN A 8 26.50 -1.38 -0.14
CA GLN A 8 25.97 -2.41 -1.06
C GLN A 8 24.77 -3.14 -0.45
N THR A 9 24.79 -3.40 0.85
CA THR A 9 23.67 -4.02 1.56
C THR A 9 22.45 -3.09 1.56
N GLU A 10 22.63 -1.81 1.85
CA GLU A 10 21.54 -0.82 1.81
C GLU A 10 20.93 -0.66 0.42
N GLN A 11 21.77 -0.65 -0.63
CA GLN A 11 21.29 -0.62 -2.01
C GLN A 11 20.46 -1.87 -2.37
N THR A 12 20.90 -3.05 -1.92
CA THR A 12 20.17 -4.31 -2.13
C THR A 12 18.80 -4.26 -1.45
N ILE A 13 18.75 -3.81 -0.18
CA ILE A 13 17.50 -3.66 0.57
C ILE A 13 16.55 -2.69 -0.12
N LYS A 14 17.06 -1.56 -0.61
CA LYS A 14 16.27 -0.57 -1.34
C LYS A 14 15.68 -1.17 -2.62
N GLN A 15 16.49 -1.86 -3.42
CA GLN A 15 16.01 -2.51 -4.65
C GLN A 15 14.87 -3.51 -4.36
N ILE A 16 15.01 -4.31 -3.30
CA ILE A 16 13.96 -5.24 -2.87
C ILE A 16 12.68 -4.49 -2.48
N LEU A 17 12.80 -3.41 -1.70
CA LEU A 17 11.63 -2.63 -1.25
C LEU A 17 10.95 -1.88 -2.40
N ASP A 18 11.72 -1.33 -3.33
CA ASP A 18 11.18 -0.64 -4.50
C ASP A 18 10.37 -1.61 -5.37
N GLU A 19 10.88 -2.81 -5.61
CA GLU A 19 10.17 -3.86 -6.34
C GLU A 19 8.95 -4.39 -5.57
N ALA A 20 9.09 -4.62 -4.25
CA ALA A 20 7.98 -5.04 -3.42
C ALA A 20 6.83 -4.02 -3.42
N LEU A 21 7.15 -2.71 -3.40
CA LEU A 21 6.14 -1.67 -3.53
C LEU A 21 5.43 -1.73 -4.88
N GLN A 22 6.16 -1.94 -5.98
CA GLN A 22 5.56 -2.10 -7.30
C GLN A 22 4.60 -3.31 -7.33
N GLN A 23 5.04 -4.48 -6.88
CA GLN A 23 4.22 -5.69 -6.89
C GLN A 23 2.99 -5.58 -5.98
N VAL A 24 3.13 -5.00 -4.79
CA VAL A 24 1.99 -4.75 -3.88
C VAL A 24 0.93 -3.88 -4.56
N LEU A 25 1.35 -2.88 -5.33
CA LEU A 25 0.44 -1.93 -5.98
C LEU A 25 -0.06 -2.39 -7.35
N SER A 26 0.57 -3.40 -7.97
CA SER A 26 0.16 -3.93 -9.29
C SER A 26 -0.59 -5.26 -9.16
N ILE A 27 0.11 -6.32 -8.73
CA ILE A 27 -0.44 -7.69 -8.63
C ILE A 27 -1.10 -7.99 -7.28
N GLY A 28 -0.90 -7.11 -6.30
CA GLY A 28 -1.46 -7.21 -4.96
C GLY A 28 -0.57 -7.93 -3.95
N TYR A 29 -0.78 -7.62 -2.67
CA TYR A 29 0.03 -8.17 -1.58
C TYR A 29 -0.05 -9.69 -1.48
N GLU A 30 -1.23 -10.30 -1.65
CA GLU A 30 -1.38 -11.76 -1.60
C GLU A 30 -0.56 -12.48 -2.67
N SER A 31 -0.60 -11.96 -3.90
CA SER A 31 0.12 -12.51 -5.06
C SER A 31 1.64 -12.30 -4.97
N MET A 32 2.09 -11.21 -4.34
CA MET A 32 3.52 -10.96 -4.14
C MET A 32 4.17 -12.06 -3.30
N SER A 33 5.30 -12.61 -3.74
CA SER A 33 6.03 -13.67 -3.06
C SER A 33 7.54 -13.48 -3.14
N TYR A 34 8.30 -14.25 -2.35
CA TYR A 34 9.76 -14.30 -2.47
C TYR A 34 10.20 -14.75 -3.87
N THR A 35 9.42 -15.59 -4.55
CA THR A 35 9.72 -16.06 -5.91
C THR A 35 9.56 -14.93 -6.91
N THR A 36 8.42 -14.23 -6.90
CA THR A 36 8.15 -13.12 -7.83
C THR A 36 9.13 -11.96 -7.62
N LEU A 37 9.53 -11.67 -6.37
CA LEU A 37 10.57 -10.69 -6.07
C LEU A 37 11.96 -11.13 -6.56
N SER A 38 12.26 -12.43 -6.45
CA SER A 38 13.55 -12.98 -6.88
C SER A 38 13.71 -12.89 -8.39
N GLU A 39 12.66 -13.23 -9.13
CA GLU A 39 12.61 -13.14 -10.58
C GLU A 39 12.74 -11.69 -11.07
N ALA A 40 12.03 -10.75 -10.44
CA ALA A 40 12.05 -9.35 -10.85
C ALA A 40 13.35 -8.61 -10.48
N THR A 41 13.93 -8.90 -9.31
CA THR A 41 15.15 -8.19 -8.84
C THR A 41 16.45 -8.88 -9.25
N GLY A 42 16.42 -10.16 -9.63
CA GLY A 42 17.60 -11.01 -9.82
C GLY A 42 18.30 -11.41 -8.51
N ILE A 43 17.76 -11.03 -7.34
CA ILE A 43 18.29 -11.41 -6.02
C ILE A 43 17.72 -12.78 -5.65
N SER A 44 18.54 -13.70 -5.15
CA SER A 44 18.04 -15.04 -4.80
C SER A 44 16.95 -14.98 -3.72
N ARG A 45 16.00 -15.93 -3.77
CA ARG A 45 14.97 -16.10 -2.72
C ARG A 45 15.57 -16.12 -1.30
N THR A 46 16.69 -16.81 -1.13
CA THR A 46 17.44 -16.89 0.14
C THR A 46 18.07 -15.55 0.54
N GLY A 47 18.55 -14.76 -0.42
CA GLY A 47 19.07 -13.42 -0.19
C GLY A 47 17.97 -12.44 0.25
N ILE A 48 16.79 -12.56 -0.35
CA ILE A 48 15.62 -11.76 0.05
C ILE A 48 15.16 -12.17 1.45
N SER A 49 15.00 -13.47 1.72
CA SER A 49 14.57 -13.97 3.04
C SER A 49 15.56 -13.66 4.16
N HIS A 50 16.85 -13.47 3.85
CA HIS A 50 17.84 -13.03 4.81
C HIS A 50 17.58 -11.60 5.31
N HIS A 51 17.11 -10.71 4.43
CA HIS A 51 16.79 -9.32 4.79
C HIS A 51 15.36 -9.15 5.30
N PHE A 52 14.45 -9.99 4.85
CA PHE A 52 13.02 -9.96 5.19
C PHE A 52 12.56 -11.38 5.51
N PRO A 53 12.72 -11.88 6.75
CA PRO A 53 12.36 -13.25 7.11
C PRO A 53 10.86 -13.55 7.01
N ARG A 54 10.02 -12.52 7.10
CA ARG A 54 8.56 -12.63 6.98
C ARG A 54 8.00 -11.66 5.94
N LYS A 55 7.00 -12.13 5.20
CA LYS A 55 6.31 -11.32 4.17
C LYS A 55 5.68 -10.03 4.73
N ALA A 56 5.26 -10.03 6.00
CA ALA A 56 4.72 -8.84 6.66
C ALA A 56 5.74 -7.71 6.81
N GLU A 57 7.05 -8.01 6.87
CA GLU A 57 8.09 -6.99 7.06
C GLU A 57 8.23 -6.05 5.86
N PHE A 58 7.89 -6.50 4.65
CA PHE A 58 7.81 -5.62 3.48
C PHE A 58 6.80 -4.51 3.73
N LEU A 59 5.58 -4.85 4.14
CA LEU A 59 4.53 -3.87 4.40
C LEU A 59 4.89 -2.96 5.56
N ILE A 60 5.45 -3.49 6.67
CA ILE A 60 5.89 -2.67 7.81
C ILE A 60 6.92 -1.62 7.36
N ARG A 61 7.85 -1.97 6.48
CA ARG A 61 8.87 -1.06 5.95
C ARG A 61 8.31 -0.07 4.93
N LEU A 62 7.33 -0.49 4.14
CA LEU A 62 6.71 0.34 3.09
C LEU A 62 5.58 1.23 3.60
N ASP A 63 5.06 0.97 4.79
CA ASP A 63 3.87 1.61 5.36
C ASP A 63 3.91 3.15 5.30
N ALA A 64 5.04 3.75 5.67
CA ALA A 64 5.22 5.21 5.60
C ALA A 64 5.24 5.74 4.14
N ASN A 65 5.84 4.99 3.21
CA ASN A 65 5.87 5.37 1.80
C ASN A 65 4.48 5.27 1.19
N ILE A 66 3.74 4.21 1.49
CA ILE A 66 2.36 4.00 1.04
C ILE A 66 1.45 5.10 1.62
N ALA A 67 1.62 5.45 2.90
CA ALA A 67 0.88 6.55 3.51
C ALA A 67 1.15 7.89 2.82
N GLY A 68 2.42 8.20 2.52
CA GLY A 68 2.77 9.39 1.76
C GLY A 68 2.11 9.43 0.37
N LEU A 69 2.15 8.31 -0.37
CA LEU A 69 1.51 8.22 -1.68
C LEU A 69 -0.01 8.43 -1.61
N PHE A 70 -0.66 7.94 -0.56
CA PHE A 70 -2.10 8.08 -0.37
C PHE A 70 -2.50 9.51 0.01
N ILE A 71 -1.84 10.09 1.00
CA ILE A 71 -2.15 11.41 1.55
C ILE A 71 -1.85 12.52 0.54
N ASN A 72 -0.78 12.38 -0.26
CA ASN A 72 -0.41 13.38 -1.27
C ASN A 72 -1.46 13.56 -2.37
N ASP A 73 -2.35 12.58 -2.57
CA ASP A 73 -3.44 12.66 -3.54
C ASP A 73 -4.71 13.33 -2.95
N LEU A 74 -4.69 13.72 -1.66
CA LEU A 74 -5.84 14.24 -0.92
C LEU A 74 -5.65 15.69 -0.45
N ASP A 75 -6.73 16.47 -0.50
CA ASP A 75 -6.79 17.86 -0.04
C ASP A 75 -7.66 17.98 1.22
N PHE A 76 -7.04 18.29 2.35
CA PHE A 76 -7.71 18.40 3.66
C PHE A 76 -8.09 19.84 4.03
N SER A 77 -8.04 20.80 3.10
CA SER A 77 -8.35 22.21 3.37
C SER A 77 -9.82 22.45 3.73
N THR A 78 -10.74 21.73 3.08
CA THR A 78 -12.18 21.78 3.34
C THR A 78 -12.81 20.41 3.05
N SER A 79 -13.98 20.11 3.62
CA SER A 79 -14.70 18.86 3.32
C SER A 79 -15.01 18.69 1.83
N ALA A 80 -15.36 19.78 1.13
CA ALA A 80 -15.63 19.75 -0.31
C ALA A 80 -14.35 19.51 -1.13
N ALA A 81 -13.21 20.06 -0.69
CA ALA A 81 -11.92 19.80 -1.32
C ALA A 81 -11.48 18.34 -1.10
N LEU A 82 -11.73 17.77 0.09
CA LEU A 82 -11.47 16.37 0.38
C LEU A 82 -12.30 15.44 -0.51
N GLU A 83 -13.61 15.67 -0.61
CA GLU A 83 -14.48 14.87 -1.49
C GLU A 83 -14.04 15.00 -2.97
N LYS A 84 -13.76 16.22 -3.44
CA LYS A 84 -13.33 16.44 -4.82
C LYS A 84 -11.97 15.79 -5.14
N SER A 85 -11.00 15.94 -4.25
CA SER A 85 -9.66 15.35 -4.42
C SER A 85 -9.73 13.82 -4.36
N TRP A 86 -10.52 13.26 -3.45
CA TRP A 86 -10.75 11.81 -3.36
C TRP A 86 -11.41 11.23 -4.62
N MET A 87 -12.46 11.90 -5.12
CA MET A 87 -13.16 11.46 -6.33
C MET A 87 -12.28 11.52 -7.58
N LYS A 88 -11.30 12.43 -7.61
CA LYS A 88 -10.25 12.42 -8.62
C LYS A 88 -9.24 11.29 -8.38
N ALA A 89 -8.82 11.09 -7.13
CA ALA A 89 -7.83 10.09 -6.77
C ALA A 89 -8.32 8.66 -7.06
N ILE A 90 -9.62 8.36 -6.89
CA ILE A 90 -10.18 7.03 -7.19
C ILE A 90 -10.16 6.65 -8.68
N GLU A 91 -9.80 7.58 -9.58
CA GLU A 91 -9.52 7.27 -10.99
C GLU A 91 -8.08 6.74 -11.19
N SER A 92 -7.19 6.97 -10.22
CA SER A 92 -5.81 6.49 -10.22
C SER A 92 -5.75 5.01 -9.85
N HIS A 93 -5.06 4.22 -10.67
CA HIS A 93 -4.78 2.80 -10.38
C HIS A 93 -4.03 2.65 -9.05
N ARG A 94 -3.05 3.52 -8.79
CA ARG A 94 -2.23 3.49 -7.57
C ARG A 94 -3.09 3.72 -6.32
N PHE A 95 -3.95 4.73 -6.34
CA PHE A 95 -4.82 5.03 -5.20
C PHE A 95 -5.82 3.89 -4.94
N CYS A 96 -6.39 3.34 -6.01
CA CYS A 96 -7.25 2.15 -5.93
C CYS A 96 -6.51 0.93 -5.36
N ALA A 97 -5.25 0.71 -5.76
CA ALA A 97 -4.44 -0.39 -5.26
C ALA A 97 -4.16 -0.26 -3.75
N ILE A 98 -3.89 0.96 -3.26
CA ILE A 98 -3.73 1.24 -1.83
C ILE A 98 -5.01 0.93 -1.05
N LEU A 99 -6.17 1.35 -1.58
CA LEU A 99 -7.47 1.03 -0.96
C LEU A 99 -7.76 -0.48 -0.97
N ARG A 100 -7.46 -1.18 -2.08
CA ARG A 100 -7.59 -2.65 -2.14
C ARG A 100 -6.67 -3.35 -1.14
N LEU A 101 -5.44 -2.88 -1.00
CA LEU A 101 -4.51 -3.38 0.00
C LEU A 101 -5.13 -3.25 1.39
N PHE A 102 -5.63 -2.07 1.75
CA PHE A 102 -6.32 -1.87 3.01
C PHE A 102 -7.47 -2.87 3.22
N PHE A 103 -8.39 -2.99 2.25
CA PHE A 103 -9.52 -3.92 2.37
C PHE A 103 -9.09 -5.39 2.42
N SER A 104 -8.04 -5.79 1.71
CA SER A 104 -7.48 -7.14 1.81
C SER A 104 -6.92 -7.42 3.20
N LEU A 105 -6.28 -6.43 3.83
CA LEU A 105 -5.74 -6.55 5.19
C LEU A 105 -6.86 -6.67 6.23
N CYS A 106 -8.02 -6.04 6.01
CA CYS A 106 -9.19 -6.21 6.87
C CYS A 106 -9.70 -7.66 6.90
N GLY A 107 -9.55 -8.40 5.80
CA GLY A 107 -9.91 -9.82 5.71
C GLY A 107 -8.77 -10.78 6.08
N TYR A 108 -7.55 -10.27 6.26
CA TYR A 108 -6.37 -11.07 6.51
C TYR A 108 -6.32 -11.53 7.97
N SER A 109 -6.33 -12.84 8.20
CA SER A 109 -6.44 -13.42 9.54
C SER A 109 -5.15 -13.43 10.36
N SER A 110 -4.02 -12.99 9.78
CA SER A 110 -2.73 -12.97 10.51
C SER A 110 -2.59 -11.71 11.35
N LYS A 111 -2.13 -11.88 12.60
CA LYS A 111 -1.91 -10.78 13.56
C LYS A 111 -0.63 -9.98 13.30
N ASP A 112 0.10 -10.25 12.22
CA ASP A 112 1.40 -9.62 11.97
C ASP A 112 1.26 -8.17 11.46
N ILE A 113 0.09 -7.82 10.90
CA ILE A 113 -0.20 -6.49 10.39
C ILE A 113 -1.44 -5.97 11.12
N THR A 114 -1.20 -5.12 12.12
CA THR A 114 -2.27 -4.59 12.98
C THR A 114 -2.63 -3.13 12.67
N MET A 115 -1.84 -2.46 11.83
CA MET A 115 -2.02 -1.05 11.49
C MET A 115 -1.69 -0.83 10.02
N PHE A 116 -2.40 0.13 9.41
CA PHE A 116 -2.13 0.59 8.06
C PHE A 116 -2.12 2.12 8.06
N LYS A 117 -0.92 2.71 8.17
CA LYS A 117 -0.76 4.13 8.46
C LYS A 117 -1.41 5.02 7.43
N ALA A 118 -1.52 4.58 6.17
CA ALA A 118 -2.15 5.38 5.13
C ALA A 118 -3.57 5.80 5.51
N ILE A 119 -4.37 4.88 6.05
CA ILE A 119 -5.76 5.16 6.44
C ILE A 119 -5.82 5.88 7.78
N ASP A 120 -5.03 5.45 8.76
CA ASP A 120 -5.02 6.09 10.08
C ASP A 120 -4.55 7.55 10.00
N MET A 121 -3.44 7.83 9.31
CA MET A 121 -2.93 9.18 9.15
C MET A 121 -3.87 10.07 8.32
N ALA A 122 -4.50 9.53 7.28
CA ALA A 122 -5.46 10.30 6.49
C ALA A 122 -6.73 10.64 7.30
N ARG A 123 -7.23 9.69 8.10
CA ARG A 123 -8.34 9.94 9.05
C ARG A 123 -7.94 10.99 10.09
N ASP A 124 -6.78 10.85 10.72
CA ASP A 124 -6.30 11.79 11.74
C ASP A 124 -6.07 13.18 11.15
N THR A 125 -5.59 13.27 9.90
CA THR A 125 -5.44 14.54 9.17
C THR A 125 -6.79 15.18 8.86
N ALA A 126 -7.81 14.39 8.49
CA ALA A 126 -9.17 14.89 8.30
C ALA A 126 -9.77 15.40 9.62
N ILE A 127 -9.59 14.66 10.73
CA ILE A 127 -10.04 15.09 12.06
C ILE A 127 -9.36 16.39 12.49
N SER A 128 -8.04 16.48 12.31
CA SER A 128 -7.25 17.64 12.74
C SER A 128 -7.63 18.92 11.98
N ASN A 129 -7.85 18.83 10.66
CA ASN A 129 -8.12 19.99 9.82
C ASN A 129 -9.61 20.36 9.73
N LEU A 130 -10.52 19.38 9.79
CA LEU A 130 -11.95 19.56 9.51
C LEU A 130 -12.85 19.20 10.71
N GLY A 131 -12.27 18.77 11.83
CA GLY A 131 -13.00 18.37 13.03
C GLY A 131 -13.83 17.09 12.84
N PRO A 132 -14.89 16.89 13.65
CA PRO A 132 -15.76 15.71 13.56
C PRO A 132 -16.43 15.54 12.19
N GLN A 133 -16.67 16.63 11.47
CA GLN A 133 -17.19 16.58 10.11
C GLN A 133 -16.19 15.93 9.14
N GLY A 134 -14.89 16.18 9.33
CA GLY A 134 -13.82 15.55 8.56
C GLY A 134 -13.81 14.04 8.69
N GLU A 135 -13.97 13.54 9.92
CA GLU A 135 -14.07 12.10 10.19
C GLU A 135 -15.26 11.47 9.46
N GLY A 136 -16.44 12.10 9.55
CA GLY A 136 -17.65 11.64 8.89
C GLY A 136 -17.49 11.57 7.36
N VAL A 137 -16.91 12.62 6.77
CA VAL A 137 -16.64 12.67 5.31
C VAL A 137 -15.62 11.61 4.91
N PHE A 138 -14.53 11.46 5.66
CA PHE A 138 -13.52 10.44 5.37
C PHE A 138 -14.11 9.02 5.41
N ASN A 139 -14.88 8.70 6.45
CA ASN A 139 -15.51 7.39 6.60
C ASN A 139 -16.53 7.10 5.49
N ASP A 140 -17.32 8.11 5.08
CA ASP A 140 -18.25 7.99 3.95
C ASP A 140 -17.49 7.74 2.64
N LEU A 141 -16.43 8.51 2.35
CA LEU A 141 -15.60 8.32 1.16
C LEU A 141 -14.91 6.94 1.14
N LEU A 142 -14.42 6.46 2.29
CA LEU A 142 -13.84 5.13 2.42
C LEU A 142 -14.89 4.04 2.13
N GLY A 143 -16.10 4.17 2.68
CA GLY A 143 -17.22 3.26 2.41
C GLY A 143 -17.64 3.26 0.94
N ARG A 144 -17.82 4.44 0.34
CA ARG A 144 -18.11 4.60 -1.10
C ARG A 144 -17.03 3.94 -1.96
N SER A 145 -15.76 4.05 -1.54
CA SER A 145 -14.63 3.45 -2.26
C SER A 145 -14.74 1.93 -2.32
N ALA A 146 -15.21 1.26 -1.26
CA ALA A 146 -15.43 -0.19 -1.28
C ALA A 146 -16.47 -0.58 -2.35
N VAL A 147 -17.57 0.16 -2.46
CA VAL A 147 -18.63 -0.06 -3.45
C VAL A 147 -18.12 0.19 -4.87
N VAL A 148 -17.36 1.28 -5.07
CA VAL A 148 -16.76 1.62 -6.36
C VAL A 148 -15.75 0.56 -6.79
N LEU A 149 -14.89 0.09 -5.89
CA LEU A 149 -13.87 -0.92 -6.21
C LEU A 149 -14.49 -2.27 -6.57
N LEU A 150 -15.57 -2.67 -5.88
CA LEU A 150 -16.29 -3.89 -6.18
C LEU A 150 -17.01 -3.81 -7.54
N SER A 151 -17.69 -2.69 -7.81
CA SER A 151 -18.45 -2.49 -9.06
C SER A 151 -17.54 -2.31 -10.28
N ARG A 152 -16.37 -1.69 -10.11
CA ARG A 152 -15.45 -1.44 -11.22
C ARG A 152 -14.72 -2.68 -11.70
N GLY A 153 -14.79 -3.81 -10.98
CA GLY A 153 -14.29 -5.10 -11.45
C GLY A 153 -13.00 -4.97 -12.26
N TYR A 154 -12.00 -4.23 -11.75
CA TYR A 154 -10.67 -4.31 -12.33
C TYR A 154 -10.23 -5.73 -12.02
N GLY A 155 -10.44 -6.61 -12.99
CA GLY A 155 -9.86 -7.92 -12.98
C GLY A 155 -8.42 -7.75 -12.55
N ILE A 156 -8.08 -8.38 -11.43
CA ILE A 156 -6.85 -9.14 -11.45
C ILE A 156 -7.01 -9.97 -12.72
N GLU A 157 -6.32 -9.61 -13.79
CA GLU A 157 -6.18 -10.53 -14.91
C GLU A 157 -5.62 -11.79 -14.28
N ALA A 158 -6.53 -12.73 -14.02
CA ALA A 158 -6.19 -14.11 -13.84
C ALA A 158 -5.68 -14.50 -15.23
N ASP A 159 -4.39 -14.25 -15.46
CA ASP A 159 -3.69 -14.92 -16.54
C ASP A 159 -3.95 -16.40 -16.32
N ALA A 160 -4.73 -16.92 -17.26
CA ALA A 160 -5.18 -18.28 -17.28
C ALA A 160 -3.97 -19.22 -17.28
N ALA A 161 -4.19 -20.35 -16.62
CA ALA A 161 -3.30 -21.50 -16.57
C ALA A 161 -2.72 -21.93 -17.93
#